data_AF-A0A7V4ZQ36-F1
#
_entry.id   AF-A0A7V4ZQ36-F1
#
_cell.length_a   1.000
_cell.length_b   1.000
_cell.length_c   1.000
_cell.angle_alpha   90.00
_cell.angle_beta   90.00
_cell.angle_gamma   90.00
#
_symmetry.space_group_name_H-M   'P 1'
#
loop_
_entity.id
_entity.type
_entity.pdbx_description
1 polymer ?
#
loop_
_entity_poly.entity_id
_entity_poly.type
_entity_poly.pdbx_seq_one_letter_code
_entity_poly.pdbx_strand_id
1 'polypeptide(L)'
;MGDIKLAAENFRKLLGIEAEPEYWDVEKGHIKRFAQAIGDENPLYHDEDYAKKTRYGEIIAPPFFLIDAGLVKLVDRLVEMAPELANINGSTEIEFYQPMKVGDRIKTVAKLANVEEKIGKSGPMIFLTIEVTYTNQRQEIVAKCRNIFIRR
;
A
#
# COMPACT_ATOMS: atom_id res chain seq x y z
N MET A 1 27.53 3.21 11.71
CA MET A 1 26.63 3.45 12.87
C MET A 1 26.09 4.88 12.89
N GLY A 2 26.86 5.88 12.44
CA GLY A 2 26.37 7.26 12.29
C GLY A 2 25.19 7.40 11.31
N ASP A 3 25.26 6.75 10.15
CA ASP A 3 24.26 6.92 9.09
C ASP A 3 22.88 6.38 9.46
N ILE A 4 22.80 5.18 10.07
CA ILE A 4 21.54 4.61 10.54
C ILE A 4 20.89 5.45 11.64
N LYS A 5 21.68 5.94 12.59
CA LYS A 5 21.15 6.77 13.68
C LYS A 5 20.61 8.09 13.13
N LEU A 6 21.36 8.73 12.23
CA LEU A 6 20.93 9.96 11.56
C LEU A 6 19.67 9.76 10.71
N ALA A 7 19.61 8.66 9.95
CA ALA A 7 18.42 8.30 9.18
C ALA A 7 17.20 8.09 10.07
N ALA A 8 17.34 7.35 11.18
CA ALA A 8 16.27 7.14 12.15
C ALA A 8 15.77 8.46 12.77
N GLU A 9 16.68 9.36 13.15
CA GLU A 9 16.34 10.71 13.62
C GLU A 9 15.59 11.53 12.57
N ASN A 10 15.98 11.43 11.30
CA ASN A 10 15.27 12.10 10.21
C ASN A 10 13.88 11.51 9.95
N PHE A 11 13.72 10.18 9.97
CA PHE A 11 12.41 9.55 9.85
C PHE A 11 11.47 9.92 10.98
N ARG A 12 11.97 10.02 12.22
CA ARG A 12 11.17 10.42 13.38
C ARG A 12 10.53 11.80 13.23
N LYS A 13 11.09 12.70 12.41
CA LYS A 13 10.48 14.00 12.10
C LYS A 13 9.15 13.88 11.34
N LEU A 14 8.90 12.73 10.71
CA LEU A 14 7.66 12.42 9.99
C LEU A 14 6.71 11.52 10.78
N LEU A 15 7.10 11.09 12.00
CA LEU A 15 6.31 10.17 12.80
C LEU A 15 4.94 10.76 13.14
N GLY A 16 3.88 10.03 12.83
CA GLY A 16 2.50 10.43 13.09
C GLY A 16 1.92 11.46 12.12
N ILE A 17 2.72 12.01 11.20
CA ILE A 17 2.25 12.96 10.19
C ILE A 17 1.60 12.17 9.05
N GLU A 18 0.33 12.46 8.77
CA GLU A 18 -0.36 11.94 7.59
C GLU A 18 0.22 12.59 6.33
N ALA A 19 0.52 11.77 5.33
CA ALA A 19 0.88 12.26 4.01
C ALA A 19 -0.34 12.91 3.33
N GLU A 20 -0.07 13.81 2.39
CA GLU A 20 -1.11 14.39 1.55
C GLU A 20 -1.92 13.29 0.86
N PRO A 21 -3.26 13.36 0.87
CA PRO A 21 -4.08 12.33 0.26
C PRO A 21 -3.82 12.18 -1.24
N GLU A 22 -3.80 10.93 -1.69
CA GLU A 22 -3.74 10.59 -3.09
C GLU A 22 -5.10 10.10 -3.59
N TYR A 23 -5.36 10.30 -4.88
CA TYR A 23 -6.61 9.89 -5.51
C TYR A 23 -6.31 9.03 -6.73
N TRP A 24 -6.96 7.86 -6.81
CA TRP A 24 -6.77 6.87 -7.85
C TRP A 24 -8.12 6.42 -8.40
N ASP A 25 -8.29 6.45 -9.72
CA ASP A 25 -9.49 5.97 -10.38
C ASP A 25 -9.32 4.49 -10.76
N VAL A 26 -10.29 3.67 -10.35
CA VAL A 26 -10.27 2.22 -10.59
C VAL A 26 -10.84 1.94 -11.97
N GLU A 27 -9.95 1.73 -12.95
CA GLU A 27 -10.35 1.46 -14.33
C GLU A 27 -10.44 -0.05 -14.62
N LYS A 28 -11.48 -0.46 -15.35
CA LYS A 28 -11.67 -1.86 -15.81
C LYS A 28 -10.45 -2.41 -16.56
N GLY A 29 -9.84 -1.58 -17.41
CA GLY A 29 -8.66 -1.97 -18.19
C GLY A 29 -7.43 -2.25 -17.31
N HIS A 30 -7.26 -1.48 -16.23
CA HIS A 30 -6.16 -1.67 -15.27
C HIS A 30 -6.39 -2.93 -14.43
N ILE A 31 -7.62 -3.15 -13.94
CA ILE A 31 -7.99 -4.40 -13.25
C ILE A 31 -7.62 -5.61 -14.09
N LYS A 32 -8.02 -5.62 -15.37
CA LYS A 32 -7.70 -6.72 -16.29
C LYS A 32 -6.20 -6.92 -16.47
N ARG A 33 -5.44 -5.83 -16.71
CA ARG A 33 -3.98 -5.90 -16.87
C ARG A 33 -3.29 -6.41 -15.61
N PHE A 34 -3.75 -5.98 -14.43
CA PHE A 34 -3.22 -6.44 -13.14
C PHE A 34 -3.46 -7.94 -12.96
N ALA A 35 -4.70 -8.40 -13.16
CA ALA A 35 -5.04 -9.83 -13.07
C ALA A 35 -4.18 -10.69 -14.02
N GLN A 36 -3.98 -10.23 -15.26
CA GLN A 36 -3.10 -10.87 -16.22
C GLN A 36 -1.64 -10.90 -15.77
N ALA A 37 -1.13 -9.79 -15.22
CA ALA A 37 0.26 -9.67 -14.77
C ALA A 37 0.57 -10.63 -13.61
N ILE A 38 -0.39 -10.90 -12.73
CA ILE A 38 -0.24 -11.87 -11.63
C ILE A 38 -0.65 -13.29 -12.01
N GLY A 39 -1.13 -13.52 -13.24
CA GLY A 39 -1.59 -14.82 -13.72
C GLY A 39 -2.89 -15.31 -13.09
N ASP A 40 -3.74 -14.40 -12.59
CA ASP A 40 -5.04 -14.74 -12.00
C ASP A 40 -6.15 -14.66 -13.06
N GLU A 41 -6.63 -15.82 -13.48
CA GLU A 41 -7.65 -15.97 -14.52
C GLU A 41 -9.09 -15.92 -13.99
N ASN A 42 -9.32 -15.53 -12.74
CA ASN A 42 -10.68 -15.47 -12.20
C ASN A 42 -11.58 -14.55 -13.06
N PRO A 43 -12.70 -15.06 -13.63
CA PRO A 43 -13.56 -14.31 -14.54
C PRO A 43 -14.22 -13.09 -13.87
N LEU A 44 -14.30 -13.07 -12.54
CA LEU A 44 -14.82 -11.95 -11.77
C LEU A 44 -14.07 -10.62 -12.03
N TYR A 45 -12.83 -10.70 -12.51
CA TYR A 45 -11.99 -9.53 -12.76
C TYR A 45 -12.07 -9.01 -14.20
N HIS A 46 -12.73 -9.72 -15.12
CA HIS A 46 -12.69 -9.34 -16.54
C HIS A 46 -13.95 -9.68 -17.37
N ASP A 47 -14.80 -10.60 -16.93
CA ASP A 47 -16.03 -10.99 -17.60
C ASP A 47 -17.25 -10.34 -16.90
N GLU A 48 -17.89 -9.39 -17.59
CA GLU A 48 -19.07 -8.69 -17.06
C GLU A 48 -20.28 -9.58 -16.92
N ASP A 49 -20.48 -10.54 -17.82
CA ASP A 49 -21.65 -11.42 -17.81
C ASP A 49 -21.53 -12.49 -16.72
N TYR A 50 -20.30 -12.91 -16.42
CA TYR A 50 -20.02 -13.67 -15.20
C TYR A 50 -20.25 -12.83 -13.95
N ALA A 51 -19.66 -11.63 -13.88
CA ALA A 51 -19.68 -10.79 -12.69
C ALA A 51 -21.12 -10.38 -12.28
N LYS A 52 -21.99 -10.06 -13.24
CA LYS A 52 -23.43 -9.78 -13.02
C LYS A 52 -24.18 -10.90 -12.31
N LYS A 53 -23.74 -12.15 -12.45
CA LYS A 53 -24.36 -13.34 -11.84
C LYS A 53 -23.86 -13.61 -10.41
N THR A 54 -22.85 -12.87 -9.96
CA THR A 54 -22.28 -13.02 -8.62
C THR A 54 -22.94 -12.07 -7.62
N ARG A 55 -22.64 -12.24 -6.32
CA ARG A 55 -23.05 -11.31 -5.26
C ARG A 55 -22.58 -9.86 -5.46
N TYR A 56 -21.59 -9.64 -6.32
CA TYR A 56 -21.02 -8.32 -6.56
C TYR A 56 -21.78 -7.55 -7.63
N GLY A 57 -22.44 -8.24 -8.57
CA GLY A 57 -23.23 -7.64 -9.65
C GLY A 57 -22.42 -6.94 -10.75
N GLU A 58 -21.11 -6.81 -10.57
CA GLU A 58 -20.19 -6.11 -11.46
C GLU A 58 -18.75 -6.60 -11.24
N ILE A 59 -17.83 -6.22 -12.14
CA ILE A 59 -16.40 -6.53 -12.01
C ILE A 59 -15.85 -5.85 -10.76
N ILE A 60 -15.12 -6.62 -9.96
CA ILE A 60 -14.32 -6.09 -8.85
C ILE A 60 -12.83 -6.20 -9.17
N ALA A 61 -12.02 -5.38 -8.50
CA ALA A 61 -10.58 -5.55 -8.55
C ALA A 61 -10.13 -6.78 -7.73
N PRO A 62 -9.08 -7.49 -8.15
CA PRO A 62 -8.37 -8.43 -7.28
C PRO A 62 -8.02 -7.77 -5.95
N PRO A 63 -8.09 -8.46 -4.79
CA PRO A 63 -7.84 -7.84 -3.49
C PRO A 63 -6.50 -7.07 -3.43
N PHE A 64 -5.42 -7.66 -3.93
CA PHE A 64 -4.10 -7.02 -3.92
C PHE A 64 -3.92 -5.85 -4.90
N PHE A 65 -4.91 -5.54 -5.74
CA PHE A 65 -4.88 -4.38 -6.64
C PHE A 65 -4.66 -3.05 -5.88
N LEU A 66 -5.02 -3.00 -4.59
CA LEU A 66 -4.82 -1.82 -3.74
C LEU A 66 -3.37 -1.35 -3.65
N ILE A 67 -2.38 -2.22 -3.87
CA ILE A 67 -0.96 -1.84 -3.77
C ILE A 67 -0.57 -0.81 -4.83
N ASP A 68 -1.25 -0.82 -5.98
CA ASP A 68 -1.08 0.19 -7.04
C ASP A 68 -1.71 1.54 -6.65
N ALA A 69 -2.61 1.57 -5.66
CA ALA A 69 -3.38 2.76 -5.27
C ALA A 69 -2.69 3.61 -4.18
N GLY A 70 -1.40 3.90 -4.30
CA GLY A 70 -0.75 4.96 -3.51
C GLY A 70 0.07 4.54 -2.27
N LEU A 71 0.27 3.24 -2.00
CA LEU A 71 1.27 2.82 -1.00
C LEU A 71 2.68 3.31 -1.35
N VAL A 72 2.97 3.47 -2.65
CA VAL A 72 4.30 3.66 -3.21
C VAL A 72 4.94 5.01 -2.84
N LYS A 73 4.20 6.13 -2.84
CA LYS A 73 4.84 7.47 -2.73
C LYS A 73 5.42 7.80 -1.36
N LEU A 74 4.75 7.43 -0.27
CA LEU A 74 5.33 7.63 1.06
C LEU A 74 6.60 6.78 1.23
N VAL A 75 6.58 5.56 0.70
CA VAL A 75 7.75 4.68 0.70
C VAL A 75 8.89 5.30 -0.11
N ASP A 76 8.61 5.82 -1.30
CA ASP A 76 9.61 6.50 -2.15
C ASP A 76 10.23 7.70 -1.43
N ARG A 77 9.42 8.56 -0.80
CA ARG A 77 9.93 9.69 -0.01
C ARG A 77 10.86 9.22 1.11
N LEU A 78 10.48 8.16 1.83
CA LEU A 78 11.33 7.60 2.89
C LEU A 78 12.61 7.00 2.30
N VAL A 79 12.55 6.39 1.12
CA VAL A 79 13.74 5.88 0.41
C VAL A 79 14.69 7.03 0.07
N GLU A 80 14.19 8.11 -0.55
CA GLU A 80 14.94 9.31 -0.93
C GLU A 80 15.60 10.03 0.25
N MET A 81 15.06 9.92 1.45
CA MET A 81 15.66 10.53 2.66
C MET A 81 16.92 9.80 3.17
N ALA A 82 17.14 8.56 2.76
CA ALA A 82 18.32 7.75 3.13
C ALA A 82 18.65 6.74 2.01
N PRO A 83 18.99 7.22 0.79
CA PRO A 83 19.11 6.39 -0.40
C PRO A 83 20.23 5.35 -0.32
N GLU A 84 21.19 5.56 0.59
CA GLU A 84 22.27 4.63 0.89
C GLU A 84 21.81 3.36 1.61
N LEU A 85 20.64 3.38 2.26
CA LEU A 85 20.07 2.23 2.97
C LEU A 85 19.15 1.43 2.05
N ALA A 86 19.39 0.13 1.94
CA ALA A 86 18.50 -0.77 1.23
C ALA A 86 17.10 -0.74 1.87
N ASN A 87 16.06 -0.82 1.05
CA ASN A 87 14.67 -0.92 1.50
C ASN A 87 14.14 -2.33 1.27
N ILE A 88 13.76 -3.01 2.34
CA ILE A 88 13.23 -4.37 2.29
C ILE A 88 11.81 -4.36 2.85
N ASN A 89 10.85 -4.92 2.10
CA ASN A 89 9.52 -5.18 2.65
C ASN A 89 9.62 -6.34 3.65
N GLY A 90 9.42 -6.04 4.94
CA GLY A 90 9.49 -7.02 6.03
C GLY A 90 8.15 -7.71 6.28
N SER A 91 7.03 -6.98 6.18
CA SER A 91 5.69 -7.55 6.29
C SER A 91 4.64 -6.64 5.68
N THR A 92 3.57 -7.23 5.16
CA THR A 92 2.37 -6.54 4.71
C THR A 92 1.15 -7.23 5.33
N GLU A 93 0.38 -6.50 6.13
CA GLU A 93 -0.90 -6.93 6.69
C GLU A 93 -2.00 -6.05 6.10
N ILE A 94 -3.07 -6.68 5.62
CA ILE A 94 -4.19 -5.97 4.99
C ILE A 94 -5.50 -6.50 5.58
N GLU A 95 -6.34 -5.56 5.99
CA GLU A 95 -7.73 -5.80 6.36
C GLU A 95 -8.64 -5.30 5.23
N PHE A 96 -9.42 -6.22 4.65
CA PHE A 96 -10.37 -5.92 3.58
C PHE A 96 -11.78 -5.74 4.15
N TYR A 97 -12.39 -4.61 3.86
CA TYR A 97 -13.75 -4.29 4.30
C TYR A 97 -14.76 -4.44 3.16
N GLN A 98 -14.35 -4.10 1.93
CA GLN A 98 -15.14 -4.27 0.72
C GLN A 98 -14.25 -4.26 -0.53
N PRO A 99 -14.69 -4.87 -1.64
CA PRO A 99 -13.92 -4.85 -2.88
C PRO A 99 -13.90 -3.46 -3.52
N MET A 100 -12.80 -3.13 -4.20
CA MET A 100 -12.77 -2.01 -5.15
C MET A 100 -13.56 -2.39 -6.41
N LYS A 101 -14.34 -1.46 -6.93
CA LYS A 101 -15.18 -1.64 -8.12
C LYS A 101 -14.72 -0.74 -9.26
N VAL A 102 -15.10 -1.10 -10.49
CA VAL A 102 -14.89 -0.24 -11.65
C VAL A 102 -15.56 1.12 -11.42
N GLY A 103 -14.81 2.20 -11.62
CA GLY A 103 -15.29 3.58 -11.43
C GLY A 103 -15.22 4.09 -10.00
N ASP A 104 -14.74 3.29 -9.03
CA ASP A 104 -14.41 3.83 -7.71
C ASP A 104 -13.25 4.84 -7.83
N ARG A 105 -13.35 5.93 -7.07
CA ARG A 105 -12.26 6.87 -6.85
C ARG A 105 -11.73 6.68 -5.43
N ILE A 106 -10.56 6.07 -5.33
CA ILE A 106 -9.93 5.70 -4.07
C ILE A 106 -9.08 6.85 -3.57
N LYS A 107 -9.42 7.36 -2.39
CA LYS A 107 -8.57 8.23 -1.58
C LYS A 107 -7.66 7.35 -0.71
N THR A 108 -6.37 7.60 -0.79
CA THR A 108 -5.35 6.89 -0.01
C THR A 108 -4.66 7.87 0.93
N VAL A 109 -4.61 7.54 2.22
CA VAL A 109 -3.90 8.32 3.24
C VAL A 109 -2.93 7.40 3.96
N ALA A 110 -1.65 7.74 3.90
CA ALA A 110 -0.56 6.98 4.51
C ALA A 110 0.07 7.76 5.67
N LYS A 111 0.56 7.04 6.68
CA LYS A 111 1.21 7.62 7.86
C LYS A 111 2.37 6.74 8.31
N LEU A 112 3.50 7.36 8.62
CA LEU A 112 4.58 6.68 9.33
C LEU A 112 4.15 6.53 10.80
N ALA A 113 3.79 5.32 11.20
CA ALA A 113 3.25 5.01 12.52
C ALA A 113 4.32 4.63 13.56
N ASN A 114 5.47 4.12 13.12
CA ASN A 114 6.56 3.77 14.02
C ASN A 114 7.94 3.83 13.34
N VAL A 115 8.98 4.15 14.14
CA VAL A 115 10.40 4.09 13.76
C VAL A 115 11.17 3.43 14.88
N GLU A 116 11.65 2.21 14.64
CA GLU A 116 12.36 1.40 15.65
C GLU A 116 13.75 1.00 15.15
N GLU A 117 14.79 1.32 15.91
CA GLU A 117 16.16 0.87 15.64
C GLU A 117 16.39 -0.51 16.27
N LYS A 118 16.99 -1.44 15.53
CA LYS A 118 17.37 -2.77 16.02
C LYS A 118 18.77 -3.15 15.61
N ILE A 119 19.42 -3.98 16.41
CA ILE A 119 20.68 -4.64 16.05
C ILE A 119 20.36 -6.11 15.78
N GLY A 120 20.47 -6.53 14.52
CA GLY A 120 20.32 -7.93 14.13
C GLY A 120 21.68 -8.57 13.84
N LYS A 121 21.64 -9.83 13.41
CA LYS A 121 22.86 -10.60 13.09
C LYS A 121 23.72 -9.95 12.00
N SER A 122 23.10 -9.23 11.07
CA SER A 122 23.75 -8.53 9.96
C SER A 122 24.14 -7.09 10.28
N GLY A 123 23.96 -6.64 11.52
CA GLY A 123 24.25 -5.28 11.95
C GLY A 123 23.01 -4.44 12.30
N PRO A 124 23.19 -3.14 12.54
CA PRO A 124 22.10 -2.21 12.82
C PRO A 124 21.13 -2.08 11.65
N MET A 125 19.84 -1.85 11.95
CA MET A 125 18.77 -1.64 10.98
C MET A 125 17.63 -0.81 11.58
N ILE A 126 16.77 -0.25 10.74
CA ILE A 126 15.60 0.54 11.13
C ILE A 126 14.34 -0.14 10.62
N PHE A 127 13.36 -0.33 11.50
CA PHE A 127 12.01 -0.80 11.17
C PHE A 127 11.09 0.41 11.06
N LEU A 128 10.44 0.57 9.92
CA LEU A 128 9.47 1.63 9.64
C LEU A 128 8.09 0.99 9.50
N THR A 129 7.17 1.30 10.42
CA THR A 129 5.78 0.85 10.30
C THR A 129 4.98 1.93 9.59
N ILE A 130 4.35 1.58 8.48
CA ILE A 130 3.48 2.47 7.70
C ILE A 130 2.05 1.96 7.77
N GLU A 131 1.12 2.84 8.12
CA GLU A 131 -0.31 2.58 8.09
C GLU A 131 -0.92 3.31 6.90
N VAL A 132 -1.80 2.64 6.16
CA VAL A 132 -2.51 3.19 5.01
C VAL A 132 -4.00 2.90 5.13
N THR A 133 -4.82 3.92 4.91
CA THR A 133 -6.28 3.78 4.81
C THR A 133 -6.73 4.12 3.39
N TYR A 134 -7.55 3.25 2.82
CA TYR A 134 -8.15 3.41 1.50
C TYR A 134 -9.65 3.66 1.67
N THR A 135 -10.15 4.80 1.22
CA THR A 135 -11.59 5.13 1.22
C THR A 135 -12.07 5.43 -0.18
N ASN A 136 -13.30 5.06 -0.50
CA ASN A 136 -13.89 5.40 -1.80
C ASN A 136 -14.61 6.76 -1.77
N GLN A 137 -15.15 7.18 -2.91
CA GLN A 137 -15.93 8.41 -3.09
C GLN A 137 -17.20 8.49 -2.22
N ARG A 138 -17.67 7.36 -1.68
CA ARG A 138 -18.80 7.27 -0.76
C ARG A 138 -18.38 7.36 0.72
N GLN A 139 -17.11 7.64 0.98
CA GLN A 139 -16.48 7.69 2.32
C GLN A 139 -16.46 6.34 3.04
N GLU A 140 -16.66 5.24 2.33
CA GLU A 140 -16.59 3.90 2.90
C GLU A 140 -15.14 3.42 2.90
N ILE A 141 -14.70 2.81 4.01
CA ILE A 141 -13.37 2.20 4.08
C ILE A 141 -13.37 0.94 3.21
N VAL A 142 -12.43 0.88 2.26
CA VAL A 142 -12.23 -0.25 1.36
C VAL A 142 -11.26 -1.24 1.99
N ALA A 143 -10.12 -0.73 2.45
CA ALA A 143 -9.07 -1.51 3.09
C ALA A 143 -8.28 -0.65 4.08
N LYS A 144 -7.64 -1.33 5.04
CA LYS A 144 -6.53 -0.79 5.82
C LYS A 144 -5.31 -1.67 5.62
N CYS A 145 -4.14 -1.06 5.55
CA CYS A 145 -2.90 -1.79 5.35
C CYS A 145 -1.84 -1.32 6.36
N ARG A 146 -1.14 -2.27 6.96
CA ARG A 146 0.02 -2.04 7.80
C ARG A 146 1.23 -2.71 7.15
N ASN A 147 2.20 -1.90 6.74
CA ASN A 147 3.49 -2.38 6.23
C ASN A 147 4.60 -2.16 7.23
N ILE A 148 5.58 -3.05 7.23
CA ILE A 148 6.84 -2.88 7.94
C ILE A 148 7.96 -2.95 6.92
N PHE A 149 8.70 -1.85 6.77
CA PHE A 149 9.91 -1.79 5.97
C PHE A 149 11.14 -1.85 6.84
N ILE A 150 12.17 -2.56 6.37
CA ILE A 150 13.48 -2.65 7.02
C ILE A 150 14.48 -1.85 6.19
N ARG A 151 15.16 -0.89 6.83
CA ARG A 151 16.25 -0.08 6.26
C ARG A 151 17.58 -0.50 6.85
N ARG A 152 18.54 -0.88 6.00
CA ARG A 152 19.87 -1.35 6.41
C ARG A 152 20.91 -1.23 5.32
#